data_AF-A0A0B7IPV5-F1
#
_entry.id   AF-A0A0B7IPV5-F1
#
_cell.length_a   1.000
_cell.length_b   1.000
_cell.length_c   1.000
_cell.angle_alpha   90.00
_cell.angle_beta   90.00
_cell.angle_gamma   90.00
#
_symmetry.space_group_name_H-M   'P 1'
#
loop_
_entity.id
_entity.type
_entity.pdbx_description
1 polymer ?
#
loop_
_entity_poly.entity_id
_entity_poly.type
_entity_poly.pdbx_seq_one_letter_code
_entity_poly.pdbx_strand_id
1 'polypeptide(L)'
;MGDDAMKASAYGIANLKRIVPNLIKWTTKEGETYEDLKSLYGQVLGQYRLYIGHVSANVGGVYEHYKTADQSGEVYVYVPKDIQKRAVQFLNKEVFKTPSWLIDNAIIKRIEYAGTLERIKNTQAIGLSHLLDIARLHRVIENEALNEDKAYKITELMSDIRKGVWTELTMGAKIDAYRRNLQRSHVEILGKILLETKALPPAPPSPYFKGTNANAHTSDIKAAVRAELSQIRTMARSASSADAMTQNHLKDIVARIDKLFDTK
;
A
#
# COMPACT_ATOMS: atom_id res chain seq x y z
N MET A 1 -7.25 12.07 -20.53
CA MET A 1 -7.35 11.82 -19.07
C MET A 1 -6.57 10.58 -18.62
N GLY A 2 -6.08 9.73 -19.54
CA GLY A 2 -5.38 8.48 -19.21
C GLY A 2 -3.92 8.63 -18.74
N ASP A 3 -3.30 9.80 -18.91
CA ASP A 3 -1.85 9.95 -18.70
C ASP A 3 -1.45 10.21 -17.23
N ASP A 4 -2.42 10.47 -16.35
CA ASP A 4 -2.17 10.63 -14.90
C ASP A 4 -3.04 9.65 -14.10
N ALA A 5 -2.44 8.54 -13.70
CA ALA A 5 -3.08 7.48 -12.94
C ALA A 5 -3.64 7.97 -11.59
N MET A 6 -2.99 8.94 -10.94
CA MET A 6 -3.46 9.51 -9.66
C MET A 6 -4.71 10.36 -9.89
N LYS A 7 -4.72 11.22 -10.92
CA LYS A 7 -5.89 12.05 -11.24
C LYS A 7 -7.08 11.21 -11.68
N ALA A 8 -6.87 10.23 -12.57
CA ALA A 8 -7.92 9.32 -13.01
C ALA A 8 -8.49 8.52 -11.84
N SER A 9 -7.63 7.96 -10.99
CA SER A 9 -8.04 7.21 -9.79
C SER A 9 -8.76 8.10 -8.77
N ALA A 10 -8.36 9.37 -8.61
CA ALA A 10 -9.06 10.31 -7.74
C ALA A 10 -10.53 10.51 -8.18
N TYR A 11 -10.77 10.69 -9.48
CA TYR A 11 -12.12 10.80 -10.01
C TYR A 11 -12.91 9.49 -9.88
N GLY A 12 -12.26 8.35 -10.14
CA GLY A 12 -12.84 7.04 -9.91
C GLY A 12 -13.31 6.86 -8.46
N ILE A 13 -12.45 7.13 -7.48
CA ILE A 13 -12.79 7.08 -6.06
C ILE A 13 -13.89 8.09 -5.71
N ALA A 14 -13.85 9.30 -6.26
CA ALA A 14 -14.90 10.29 -6.05
C ALA A 14 -16.28 9.80 -6.54
N ASN A 15 -16.31 9.03 -7.63
CA ASN A 15 -17.54 8.41 -8.11
C ASN A 15 -17.98 7.25 -7.20
N LEU A 16 -17.06 6.40 -6.74
CA LEU A 16 -17.39 5.35 -5.77
C LEU A 16 -17.99 5.95 -4.48
N LYS A 17 -17.44 7.06 -3.98
CA LYS A 17 -17.96 7.81 -2.83
C LYS A 17 -19.41 8.30 -3.03
N ARG A 18 -19.81 8.60 -4.27
CA ARG A 18 -21.20 8.98 -4.61
C ARG A 18 -22.13 7.77 -4.76
N ILE A 19 -21.59 6.63 -5.20
CA ILE A 19 -22.34 5.39 -5.41
C ILE A 19 -22.72 4.74 -4.08
N VAL A 20 -21.78 4.61 -3.13
CA VAL A 20 -21.96 3.85 -1.88
C VAL A 20 -23.24 4.22 -1.13
N PRO A 21 -23.58 5.49 -0.87
CA PRO A 21 -24.78 5.86 -0.12
C PRO A 21 -26.09 5.44 -0.81
N ASN A 22 -26.08 5.20 -2.12
CA ASN A 22 -27.25 4.84 -2.90
C ASN A 22 -27.45 3.33 -3.05
N LEU A 23 -26.48 2.51 -2.65
CA LEU A 23 -26.50 1.06 -2.88
C LEU A 23 -27.75 0.41 -2.33
N ILE A 24 -28.14 0.72 -1.09
CA ILE A 24 -29.35 0.17 -0.46
C ILE A 24 -30.59 0.45 -1.33
N LYS A 25 -30.74 1.68 -1.82
CA LYS A 25 -31.87 2.08 -2.66
C LYS A 25 -31.88 1.35 -4.01
N TRP A 26 -30.72 1.09 -4.59
CA TRP A 26 -30.62 0.51 -5.94
C TRP A 26 -30.73 -1.02 -5.95
N THR A 27 -30.44 -1.68 -4.82
CA THR A 27 -30.30 -3.14 -4.79
C THR A 27 -31.25 -3.83 -3.81
N THR A 28 -32.22 -3.11 -3.25
CA THR A 28 -33.19 -3.70 -2.30
C THR A 28 -34.59 -3.59 -2.88
N LYS A 29 -35.31 -4.72 -2.97
CA LYS A 29 -36.72 -4.79 -3.31
C LYS A 29 -37.50 -5.53 -2.23
N GLU A 30 -38.80 -5.28 -2.15
CA GLU A 30 -39.68 -5.98 -1.21
C GLU A 30 -39.70 -7.49 -1.50
N GLY A 31 -39.55 -8.31 -0.46
CA GLY A 31 -39.50 -9.77 -0.56
C GLY A 31 -38.14 -10.36 -0.96
N GLU A 32 -37.14 -9.55 -1.31
CA GLU A 32 -35.80 -10.01 -1.70
C GLU A 32 -34.79 -9.93 -0.53
N THR A 33 -33.73 -10.74 -0.60
CA THR A 33 -32.62 -10.70 0.36
C THR A 33 -31.61 -9.60 0.01
N TYR A 34 -30.64 -9.34 0.89
CA TYR A 34 -29.59 -8.33 0.66
C TYR A 34 -28.39 -8.84 -0.19
N GLU A 35 -28.54 -9.94 -0.94
CA GLU A 35 -27.43 -10.49 -1.74
C GLU A 35 -26.99 -9.53 -2.86
N ASP A 36 -27.91 -8.82 -3.52
CA ASP A 36 -27.57 -7.81 -4.53
C ASP A 36 -26.81 -6.62 -3.92
N LEU A 37 -27.21 -6.19 -2.70
CA LEU A 37 -26.49 -5.15 -1.95
C LEU A 37 -25.05 -5.59 -1.66
N LYS A 38 -24.88 -6.82 -1.17
CA LYS A 38 -23.57 -7.41 -0.86
C LYS A 38 -22.71 -7.55 -2.11
N SER A 39 -23.30 -7.99 -3.23
CA SER A 39 -22.64 -8.12 -4.53
C SER A 39 -22.13 -6.78 -5.03
N LEU A 40 -23.00 -5.76 -5.10
CA LEU A 40 -22.63 -4.44 -5.62
C LEU A 40 -21.62 -3.72 -4.70
N TYR A 41 -21.76 -3.86 -3.38
CA TYR A 41 -20.77 -3.38 -2.43
C TYR A 41 -19.40 -4.07 -2.62
N GLY A 42 -19.40 -5.38 -2.91
CA GLY A 42 -18.20 -6.13 -3.31
C GLY A 42 -17.55 -5.59 -4.58
N GLN A 43 -18.34 -5.25 -5.59
CA GLN A 43 -17.85 -4.65 -6.84
C GLN A 43 -17.21 -3.28 -6.61
N VAL A 44 -17.80 -2.44 -5.76
CA VAL A 44 -17.20 -1.15 -5.35
C VAL A 44 -15.80 -1.36 -4.75
N LEU A 45 -15.64 -2.35 -3.86
CA LEU A 45 -14.35 -2.68 -3.27
C LEU A 45 -13.35 -3.20 -4.31
N GLY A 46 -13.80 -4.03 -5.25
CA GLY A 46 -12.98 -4.50 -6.36
C GLY A 46 -12.46 -3.35 -7.22
N GLN A 47 -13.34 -2.45 -7.61
CA GLN A 47 -13.01 -1.26 -8.39
C GLN A 47 -12.06 -0.32 -7.63
N TYR A 48 -12.27 -0.17 -6.32
CA TYR A 48 -11.37 0.61 -5.48
C TYR A 48 -9.96 0.01 -5.44
N ARG A 49 -9.84 -1.31 -5.28
CA ARG A 49 -8.54 -2.02 -5.30
C ARG A 49 -7.84 -1.90 -6.66
N LEU A 50 -8.58 -1.87 -7.76
CA LEU A 50 -8.02 -1.61 -9.09
C LEU A 50 -7.31 -0.24 -9.13
N TYR A 51 -7.98 0.82 -8.63
CA TYR A 51 -7.39 2.16 -8.57
C TYR A 51 -6.13 2.21 -7.69
N ILE A 52 -6.12 1.49 -6.57
CA ILE A 52 -4.92 1.33 -5.73
C ILE A 52 -3.78 0.69 -6.54
N GLY A 53 -4.08 -0.35 -7.31
CA GLY A 53 -3.12 -1.02 -8.20
C GLY A 53 -2.53 -0.07 -9.25
N HIS A 54 -3.38 0.66 -9.97
CA HIS A 54 -2.97 1.63 -10.98
C HIS A 54 -2.03 2.69 -10.43
N VAL A 55 -2.34 3.26 -9.26
CA VAL A 55 -1.47 4.25 -8.62
C VAL A 55 -0.17 3.62 -8.18
N SER A 56 -0.21 2.45 -7.54
CA SER A 56 0.98 1.74 -7.05
C SER A 56 1.95 1.35 -8.17
N ALA A 57 1.45 1.11 -9.39
CA ALA A 57 2.27 0.79 -10.56
C ALA A 57 3.29 1.88 -10.93
N ASN A 58 3.04 3.14 -10.54
CA ASN A 58 3.94 4.25 -10.81
C ASN A 58 5.20 4.23 -9.93
N VAL A 59 5.15 3.59 -8.75
CA VAL A 59 6.32 3.49 -7.86
C VAL A 59 7.21 2.36 -8.36
N GLY A 60 8.50 2.63 -8.57
CA GLY A 60 9.43 1.71 -9.23
C GLY A 60 8.95 1.26 -10.61
N GLY A 61 8.12 2.07 -11.29
CA GLY A 61 7.64 1.81 -12.64
C GLY A 61 8.68 2.16 -13.70
N VAL A 62 8.58 1.51 -14.85
CA VAL A 62 9.42 1.75 -16.04
C VAL A 62 8.51 1.82 -17.25
N TYR A 63 8.59 2.90 -18.02
CA TYR A 63 7.97 3.02 -19.33
C TYR A 63 8.79 2.27 -20.36
N GLU A 64 8.11 1.54 -21.23
CA GLU A 64 8.71 0.93 -22.41
C GLU A 64 8.23 1.67 -23.67
N HIS A 65 9.16 2.17 -24.46
CA HIS A 65 8.93 2.78 -25.75
C HIS A 65 9.35 1.81 -26.83
N TYR A 66 8.40 1.35 -27.65
CA TYR A 66 8.69 0.53 -28.82
C TYR A 66 9.41 1.36 -29.88
N LYS A 67 10.72 1.19 -29.98
CA LYS A 67 11.59 1.90 -30.90
C LYS A 67 12.46 0.95 -31.71
N THR A 68 12.72 1.29 -32.97
CA THR A 68 13.75 0.65 -33.78
C THR A 68 15.14 1.27 -33.52
N ALA A 69 16.21 0.58 -33.92
CA ALA A 69 17.59 1.00 -33.59
C ALA A 69 18.00 2.37 -34.17
N ASP A 70 17.32 2.81 -35.22
CA ASP A 70 17.50 4.09 -35.90
C ASP A 70 16.69 5.24 -35.27
N GLN A 71 15.76 4.94 -34.35
CA GLN A 71 14.94 5.95 -33.67
C GLN A 71 15.62 6.47 -32.40
N SER A 72 15.66 7.79 -32.24
CA SER A 72 16.33 8.44 -31.11
C SER A 72 15.64 8.21 -29.75
N GLY A 73 16.45 8.24 -28.68
CA GLY A 73 16.02 8.19 -27.29
C GLY A 73 15.89 6.76 -26.74
N GLU A 74 15.61 6.66 -25.44
CA GLU A 74 15.67 5.39 -24.71
C GLU A 74 14.43 4.51 -24.95
N VAL A 75 14.63 3.19 -24.88
CA VAL A 75 13.56 2.17 -24.90
C VAL A 75 12.94 2.02 -23.52
N TYR A 76 13.72 2.09 -22.45
CA TYR A 76 13.24 1.96 -21.08
C TYR A 76 13.53 3.25 -20.30
N VAL A 77 12.48 3.84 -19.74
CA VAL A 77 12.58 5.09 -18.97
C VAL A 77 11.90 4.91 -17.63
N TYR A 78 12.61 5.11 -16.54
CA TYR A 78 12.01 5.06 -15.20
C TYR A 78 10.93 6.13 -15.03
N VAL A 79 9.87 5.82 -14.30
CA VAL A 79 8.85 6.81 -13.96
C VAL A 79 9.50 7.98 -13.19
N PRO A 80 9.27 9.25 -13.58
CA PRO A 80 9.84 10.41 -12.91
C PRO A 80 9.58 10.45 -11.40
N LYS A 81 10.57 10.91 -10.64
CA LYS A 81 10.56 10.97 -9.17
C LYS A 81 9.32 11.67 -8.60
N ASP A 82 8.89 12.78 -9.20
CA ASP A 82 7.72 13.53 -8.77
C ASP A 82 6.43 12.72 -8.91
N ILE A 83 6.28 11.96 -9.99
CA ILE A 83 5.14 11.07 -10.22
C ILE A 83 5.11 9.96 -9.16
N GLN A 84 6.25 9.34 -8.88
CA GLN A 84 6.34 8.31 -7.83
C GLN A 84 5.99 8.86 -6.44
N LYS A 85 6.49 10.06 -6.09
CA LYS A 85 6.14 10.74 -4.84
C LYS A 85 4.64 11.05 -4.76
N ARG A 86 4.04 11.57 -5.84
CA ARG A 86 2.59 11.82 -5.91
C ARG A 86 1.78 10.54 -5.74
N ALA A 87 2.24 9.41 -6.26
CA ALA A 87 1.60 8.11 -6.06
C ALA A 87 1.58 7.68 -4.59
N VAL A 88 2.72 7.79 -3.88
CA VAL A 88 2.77 7.48 -2.43
C VAL A 88 1.90 8.45 -1.63
N GLN A 89 1.93 9.75 -1.95
CA GLN A 89 1.05 10.75 -1.31
C GLN A 89 -0.43 10.45 -1.52
N PHE A 90 -0.81 10.03 -2.74
CA PHE A 90 -2.17 9.60 -3.05
C PHE A 90 -2.58 8.42 -2.17
N LEU A 91 -1.75 7.37 -2.07
CA LEU A 91 -2.04 6.19 -1.27
C LEU A 91 -2.13 6.55 0.23
N ASN A 92 -1.24 7.41 0.72
CA ASN A 92 -1.31 7.94 2.08
C ASN A 92 -2.67 8.61 2.35
N LYS A 93 -3.15 9.43 1.41
CA LYS A 93 -4.38 10.23 1.54
C LYS A 93 -5.66 9.41 1.38
N GLU A 94 -5.75 8.59 0.35
CA GLU A 94 -7.01 7.93 -0.03
C GLU A 94 -7.12 6.53 0.59
N VAL A 95 -5.99 5.84 0.82
CA VAL A 95 -5.96 4.43 1.21
C VAL A 95 -5.54 4.24 2.67
N PHE A 96 -4.37 4.73 3.04
CA PHE A 96 -3.81 4.48 4.36
C PHE A 96 -4.57 5.26 5.43
N LYS A 97 -4.92 6.53 5.17
CA LYS A 97 -5.98 7.17 5.95
C LYS A 97 -7.26 6.33 5.82
N THR A 98 -7.85 5.95 6.96
CA THR A 98 -9.03 5.07 6.99
C THR A 98 -10.12 5.60 6.05
N PRO A 99 -10.51 4.84 5.01
CA PRO A 99 -11.50 5.27 4.03
C PRO A 99 -12.91 5.14 4.63
N SER A 100 -13.29 6.09 5.49
CA SER A 100 -14.55 6.06 6.25
C SER A 100 -15.80 5.99 5.37
N TRP A 101 -15.74 6.48 4.14
CA TRP A 101 -16.83 6.39 3.17
C TRP A 101 -17.17 4.96 2.74
N LEU A 102 -16.27 4.00 2.96
CA LEU A 102 -16.56 2.56 2.79
C LEU A 102 -17.19 1.96 4.05
N ILE A 103 -17.14 2.63 5.19
CA ILE A 103 -17.62 2.12 6.47
C ILE A 103 -19.05 2.64 6.69
N ASP A 104 -19.97 2.18 5.85
CA ASP A 104 -21.40 2.53 5.97
C ASP A 104 -22.12 1.51 6.86
N ASN A 105 -22.47 1.92 8.07
CA ASN A 105 -23.14 1.07 9.06
C ASN A 105 -24.51 0.56 8.58
N ALA A 106 -25.23 1.29 7.73
CA ALA A 106 -26.52 0.86 7.21
C ALA A 106 -26.34 -0.30 6.23
N ILE A 107 -25.27 -0.27 5.43
CA ILE A 107 -24.92 -1.36 4.53
C ILE A 107 -24.36 -2.54 5.33
N ILE A 108 -23.34 -2.32 6.17
CA ILE A 108 -22.62 -3.37 6.90
C ILE A 108 -23.58 -4.26 7.69
N LYS A 109 -24.48 -3.66 8.47
CA LYS A 109 -25.45 -4.40 9.30
C LYS A 109 -26.42 -5.28 8.51
N ARG A 110 -26.54 -5.08 7.20
CA ARG A 110 -27.40 -5.86 6.30
C ARG A 110 -26.66 -6.97 5.57
N ILE A 111 -25.33 -6.88 5.44
CA ILE A 111 -24.54 -7.79 4.59
C ILE A 111 -23.57 -8.69 5.36
N GLU A 112 -23.19 -8.32 6.58
CA GLU A 112 -22.25 -9.10 7.40
C GLU A 112 -22.49 -8.92 8.91
N TYR A 113 -22.27 -9.99 9.69
CA TYR A 113 -22.33 -9.93 11.16
C TYR A 113 -21.01 -9.40 11.76
N ALA A 114 -19.88 -9.74 11.14
CA ALA A 114 -18.53 -9.28 11.44
C ALA A 114 -17.66 -9.39 10.18
N GLY A 115 -16.71 -8.47 9.99
CA GLY A 115 -15.80 -8.52 8.84
C GLY A 115 -15.29 -7.17 8.35
N THR A 116 -15.91 -6.06 8.77
CA THR A 116 -15.54 -4.71 8.31
C THR A 116 -14.08 -4.34 8.62
N LEU A 117 -13.60 -4.65 9.82
CA LEU A 117 -12.19 -4.42 10.20
C LEU A 117 -11.22 -5.16 9.27
N GLU A 118 -11.50 -6.43 8.98
CA GLU A 118 -10.69 -7.27 8.10
C GLU A 118 -10.75 -6.78 6.65
N ARG A 119 -11.94 -6.38 6.18
CA ARG A 119 -12.16 -5.84 4.84
C ARG A 119 -11.36 -4.55 4.59
N ILE A 120 -11.37 -3.63 5.55
CA ILE A 120 -10.59 -2.40 5.48
C ILE A 120 -9.10 -2.73 5.56
N LYS A 121 -8.67 -3.56 6.53
CA LYS A 121 -7.27 -4.02 6.64
C LYS A 121 -6.76 -4.59 5.33
N ASN A 122 -7.48 -5.54 4.73
CA ASN A 122 -7.08 -6.20 3.49
C ASN A 122 -6.95 -5.21 2.33
N THR A 123 -7.83 -4.22 2.26
CA THR A 123 -7.78 -3.18 1.22
C THR A 123 -6.55 -2.28 1.39
N GLN A 124 -6.22 -1.88 2.62
CA GLN A 124 -5.05 -1.05 2.87
C GLN A 124 -3.73 -1.84 2.75
N ALA A 125 -3.73 -3.10 3.18
CA ALA A 125 -2.60 -4.02 3.07
C ALA A 125 -2.22 -4.29 1.61
N ILE A 126 -3.18 -4.31 0.67
CA ILE A 126 -2.88 -4.38 -0.77
C ILE A 126 -1.98 -3.22 -1.21
N GLY A 127 -2.28 -1.98 -0.78
CA GLY A 127 -1.45 -0.82 -1.10
C GLY A 127 -0.03 -0.95 -0.55
N LEU A 128 0.12 -1.39 0.71
CA LEU A 128 1.44 -1.63 1.30
C LEU A 128 2.20 -2.76 0.60
N SER A 129 1.55 -3.89 0.35
CA SER A 129 2.15 -5.03 -0.33
C SER A 129 2.61 -4.67 -1.74
N HIS A 130 1.86 -3.81 -2.45
CA HIS A 130 2.34 -3.27 -3.71
C HIS A 130 3.59 -2.41 -3.47
N LEU A 131 3.53 -1.36 -2.66
CA LEU A 131 4.67 -0.44 -2.49
C LEU A 131 5.96 -1.13 -2.02
N LEU A 132 5.84 -2.16 -1.19
CA LEU A 132 6.94 -2.91 -0.58
C LEU A 132 7.26 -4.22 -1.32
N ASP A 133 6.72 -4.43 -2.53
CA ASP A 133 7.06 -5.57 -3.37
C ASP A 133 8.56 -5.61 -3.67
N ILE A 134 9.19 -6.76 -3.49
CA ILE A 134 10.66 -6.93 -3.60
C ILE A 134 11.15 -6.56 -5.00
N ALA A 135 10.44 -6.97 -6.06
CA ALA A 135 10.81 -6.64 -7.43
C ALA A 135 10.70 -5.13 -7.71
N ARG A 136 9.68 -4.48 -7.17
CA ARG A 136 9.55 -3.01 -7.20
C ARG A 136 10.67 -2.30 -6.44
N LEU A 137 10.97 -2.73 -5.21
CA LEU A 137 12.05 -2.16 -4.41
C LEU A 137 13.42 -2.32 -5.10
N HIS A 138 13.64 -3.44 -5.79
CA HIS A 138 14.83 -3.63 -6.61
C HIS A 138 14.93 -2.60 -7.72
N ARG A 139 13.86 -2.38 -8.50
CA ARG A 139 13.82 -1.34 -9.54
C ARG A 139 14.02 0.07 -8.99
N VAL A 140 13.54 0.34 -7.78
CA VAL A 140 13.78 1.63 -7.09
C VAL A 140 15.26 1.82 -6.81
N ILE A 141 15.95 0.80 -6.27
CA ILE A 141 17.40 0.83 -6.01
C ILE A 141 18.19 0.93 -7.31
N GLU A 142 17.81 0.17 -8.34
CA GLU A 142 18.47 0.19 -9.65
C GLU A 142 18.35 1.57 -10.31
N ASN A 143 17.17 2.19 -10.25
CA ASN A 143 16.98 3.57 -10.70
C ASN A 143 17.86 4.55 -9.92
N GLU A 144 17.97 4.39 -8.60
CA GLU A 144 18.83 5.21 -7.74
C GLU A 144 20.31 5.07 -8.12
N ALA A 145 20.78 3.86 -8.43
CA ALA A 145 22.14 3.63 -8.88
C ALA A 145 22.44 4.23 -10.26
N LEU A 146 21.45 4.23 -11.17
CA LEU A 146 21.63 4.72 -12.54
C LEU A 146 21.41 6.23 -12.69
N ASN A 147 20.52 6.81 -11.88
CA ASN A 147 20.04 8.19 -12.05
C ASN A 147 20.29 9.08 -10.81
N GLU A 148 20.94 8.54 -9.78
CA GLU A 148 21.39 9.26 -8.58
C GLU A 148 20.28 10.14 -7.97
N ASP A 149 20.51 11.45 -7.84
CA ASP A 149 19.58 12.38 -7.20
C ASP A 149 18.28 12.61 -7.97
N LYS A 150 18.25 12.28 -9.27
CA LYS A 150 17.03 12.36 -10.10
C LYS A 150 16.06 11.21 -9.79
N ALA A 151 16.54 10.13 -9.17
CA ALA A 151 15.70 9.00 -8.79
C ALA A 151 14.91 9.26 -7.50
N TYR A 152 13.80 8.55 -7.34
CA TYR A 152 13.11 8.45 -6.06
C TYR A 152 13.81 7.39 -5.21
N LYS A 153 14.52 7.82 -4.16
CA LYS A 153 15.40 6.93 -3.39
C LYS A 153 14.61 5.97 -2.52
N ILE A 154 15.15 4.77 -2.26
CA ILE A 154 14.48 3.79 -1.39
C ILE A 154 14.26 4.35 0.03
N THR A 155 15.21 5.15 0.53
CA THR A 155 15.11 5.81 1.83
C THR A 155 13.99 6.85 1.89
N GLU A 156 13.76 7.59 0.80
CA GLU A 156 12.63 8.53 0.68
C GLU A 156 11.30 7.78 0.63
N LEU A 157 11.23 6.70 -0.17
CA LEU A 157 10.04 5.85 -0.28
C LEU A 157 9.61 5.28 1.08
N MET A 158 10.54 4.65 1.82
CA MET A 158 10.26 4.06 3.13
C MET A 158 9.80 5.14 4.13
N SER A 159 10.47 6.29 4.14
CA SER A 159 10.08 7.45 4.95
C SER A 159 8.66 7.94 4.63
N ASP A 160 8.32 8.11 3.36
CA ASP A 160 7.03 8.67 2.95
C ASP A 160 5.88 7.69 3.21
N ILE A 161 6.11 6.38 3.11
CA ILE A 161 5.17 5.35 3.58
C ILE A 161 4.99 5.45 5.10
N ARG A 162 6.11 5.49 5.86
CA ARG A 162 6.07 5.57 7.33
C ARG A 162 5.26 6.76 7.81
N LYS A 163 5.48 7.94 7.22
CA LYS A 163 4.75 9.17 7.56
C LYS A 163 3.24 9.05 7.35
N GLY A 164 2.78 8.28 6.36
CA GLY A 164 1.34 8.04 6.13
C GLY A 164 0.73 6.96 7.02
N VAL A 165 1.48 5.91 7.33
CA VAL A 165 1.02 4.77 8.15
C VAL A 165 1.03 5.08 9.66
N TRP A 166 1.94 5.94 10.11
CA TRP A 166 2.18 6.22 11.53
C TRP A 166 1.88 7.67 11.91
N THR A 167 0.96 8.34 11.21
CA THR A 167 0.59 9.76 11.44
C THR A 167 0.23 10.04 12.90
N GLU A 168 -0.40 9.08 13.59
CA GLU A 168 -0.83 9.20 14.97
C GLU A 168 0.33 9.42 15.94
N LEU A 169 1.51 8.84 15.66
CA LEU A 169 2.69 9.00 16.52
C LEU A 169 3.24 10.41 16.46
N THR A 170 3.16 11.05 15.29
CA THR A 170 3.55 12.45 15.12
C THR A 170 2.53 13.40 15.74
N MET A 171 1.24 13.04 15.69
CA MET A 171 0.14 13.90 16.17
C MET A 171 -0.20 13.70 17.65
N GLY A 172 0.38 12.70 18.32
CA GLY A 172 -0.03 12.32 19.69
C GLY A 172 -1.48 11.84 19.76
N ALA A 173 -2.01 11.27 18.68
CA ALA A 173 -3.43 10.90 18.57
C ALA A 173 -3.68 9.45 19.00
N LYS A 174 -4.92 9.17 19.42
CA LYS A 174 -5.38 7.80 19.65
C LYS A 174 -5.31 7.00 18.34
N ILE A 175 -4.77 5.78 18.42
CA ILE A 175 -4.69 4.88 17.26
C ILE A 175 -5.93 3.98 17.28
N ASP A 176 -6.87 4.22 16.37
CA ASP A 176 -8.09 3.41 16.26
C ASP A 176 -7.82 1.98 15.73
N ALA A 177 -8.84 1.11 15.77
CA ALA A 177 -8.68 -0.29 15.37
C ALA A 177 -8.27 -0.49 13.90
N TYR A 178 -8.75 0.35 12.97
CA TYR A 178 -8.38 0.27 11.55
C TYR A 178 -6.92 0.67 11.35
N ARG A 179 -6.49 1.75 12.01
CA ARG A 179 -5.12 2.26 11.96
C ARG A 179 -4.12 1.31 12.63
N ARG A 180 -4.49 0.71 13.76
CA ARG A 180 -3.68 -0.36 14.38
C ARG A 180 -3.50 -1.56 13.45
N ASN A 181 -4.56 -1.98 12.74
CA ASN A 181 -4.47 -3.08 11.77
C ASN A 181 -3.51 -2.74 10.62
N LEU A 182 -3.61 -1.53 10.05
CA LEU A 182 -2.70 -1.05 9.02
C LEU A 182 -1.23 -1.07 9.48
N GLN A 183 -0.97 -0.55 10.67
CA GLN A 183 0.37 -0.49 11.26
C GLN A 183 0.96 -1.88 11.50
N ARG A 184 0.14 -2.85 11.96
CA ARG A 184 0.57 -4.25 12.06
C ARG A 184 0.90 -4.83 10.68
N SER A 185 0.05 -4.61 9.68
CA SER A 185 0.33 -5.06 8.31
C SER A 185 1.62 -4.49 7.76
N HIS A 186 1.95 -3.23 8.05
CA HIS A 186 3.22 -2.62 7.64
C HIS A 186 4.43 -3.36 8.25
N VAL A 187 4.42 -3.58 9.57
CA VAL A 187 5.49 -4.33 10.25
C VAL A 187 5.57 -5.78 9.78
N GLU A 188 4.43 -6.43 9.56
CA GLU A 188 4.37 -7.82 9.07
C GLU A 188 4.96 -7.96 7.66
N ILE A 189 4.66 -7.03 6.75
CA ILE A 189 5.22 -7.03 5.38
C ILE A 189 6.74 -6.80 5.43
N LEU A 190 7.19 -5.80 6.17
CA LEU A 190 8.63 -5.54 6.36
C LEU A 190 9.33 -6.75 6.99
N GLY A 191 8.73 -7.38 7.99
CA GLY A 191 9.26 -8.59 8.62
C GLY A 191 9.40 -9.76 7.65
N LYS A 192 8.39 -9.97 6.77
CA LYS A 192 8.48 -10.99 5.71
C LYS A 192 9.66 -10.74 4.78
N ILE A 193 9.86 -9.48 4.35
CA ILE A 193 10.99 -9.12 3.47
C ILE A 193 12.33 -9.32 4.18
N LEU A 194 12.43 -8.94 5.45
CA LEU A 194 13.64 -9.11 6.25
C LEU A 194 14.06 -10.59 6.37
N LEU A 195 13.07 -11.45 6.61
CA LEU A 195 13.24 -12.89 6.81
C LEU A 195 13.28 -13.69 5.49
N GLU A 196 13.04 -13.07 4.34
CA GLU A 196 13.09 -13.76 3.05
C GLU A 196 14.51 -14.25 2.78
N THR A 197 14.68 -15.57 2.63
CA THR A 197 15.99 -16.21 2.44
C THR A 197 16.21 -16.67 1.01
N LYS A 198 15.16 -16.68 0.18
CA LYS A 198 15.21 -17.16 -1.19
C LYS A 198 15.23 -15.98 -2.15
N ALA A 199 16.00 -16.12 -3.23
CA ALA A 199 15.78 -15.30 -4.41
C ALA A 199 14.36 -15.55 -4.92
N LEU A 200 13.67 -14.52 -5.41
CA LEU A 200 12.42 -14.74 -6.11
C LEU A 200 12.71 -15.61 -7.34
N PRO A 201 11.87 -16.61 -7.65
CA PRO A 201 12.02 -17.36 -8.89
C PRO A 201 11.98 -16.37 -10.05
N PRO A 202 12.77 -16.61 -11.11
CA PRO A 202 12.74 -15.74 -12.27
C PRO A 202 11.31 -15.69 -12.81
N ALA A 203 10.87 -14.50 -13.19
CA ALA A 203 9.53 -14.34 -13.72
C ALA A 203 9.39 -15.16 -15.02
N PRO A 204 8.31 -15.95 -15.19
CA PRO A 204 8.13 -16.71 -16.41
C PRO A 204 8.08 -15.74 -17.61
N PRO A 205 8.71 -16.10 -18.74
CA PRO A 205 8.67 -15.27 -19.93
C PRO A 205 7.21 -15.09 -20.37
N SER A 206 6.76 -13.84 -20.45
CA SER A 206 5.42 -13.50 -20.90
C SER A 206 5.51 -12.33 -21.89
N PRO A 207 4.84 -12.43 -23.06
CA PRO A 207 4.75 -11.30 -23.98
C PRO A 207 3.93 -10.14 -23.40
N TYR A 208 3.16 -10.37 -22.33
CA TYR A 208 2.30 -9.39 -21.69
C TYR A 208 2.84 -8.89 -20.33
N PHE A 209 3.79 -9.60 -19.72
CA PHE A 209 4.30 -9.29 -18.39
C PHE A 209 5.81 -9.45 -18.32
N LYS A 210 6.52 -8.34 -18.09
CA LYS A 210 7.94 -8.36 -17.76
C LYS A 210 8.11 -8.34 -16.25
N GLY A 211 8.51 -9.47 -15.67
CA GLY A 211 8.89 -9.50 -14.27
C GLY A 211 10.36 -9.12 -14.09
N THR A 212 10.68 -8.57 -12.92
CA THR A 212 12.05 -8.27 -12.52
C THR A 212 12.57 -9.41 -11.67
N ASN A 213 13.69 -10.01 -12.08
CA ASN A 213 14.40 -10.97 -11.25
C ASN A 213 15.04 -10.20 -10.10
N ALA A 214 14.52 -10.37 -8.90
CA ALA A 214 14.98 -9.63 -7.73
C ALA A 214 15.34 -10.60 -6.59
N ASN A 215 16.46 -10.33 -5.94
CA ASN A 215 16.89 -11.06 -4.77
C ASN A 215 17.01 -10.09 -3.58
N ALA A 216 16.06 -10.16 -2.64
CA ALA A 216 16.11 -9.36 -1.42
C ALA A 216 17.32 -9.73 -0.54
N HIS A 217 17.85 -10.96 -0.64
CA HIS A 217 18.96 -11.41 0.18
C HIS A 217 20.30 -10.73 -0.16
N THR A 218 20.51 -10.40 -1.44
CA THR A 218 21.77 -9.84 -1.95
C THR A 218 21.65 -8.37 -2.36
N SER A 219 20.62 -7.66 -1.92
CA SER A 219 20.38 -6.25 -2.24
C SER A 219 20.21 -5.40 -0.99
N ASP A 220 20.33 -4.07 -1.16
CA ASP A 220 20.14 -3.07 -0.11
C ASP A 220 18.71 -3.05 0.46
N ILE A 221 17.78 -3.83 -0.13
CA ILE A 221 16.40 -3.99 0.35
C ILE A 221 16.39 -4.40 1.83
N LYS A 222 17.17 -5.41 2.24
CA LYS A 222 17.20 -5.85 3.64
C LYS A 222 17.78 -4.78 4.58
N ALA A 223 18.79 -4.04 4.13
CA ALA A 223 19.35 -2.94 4.90
C ALA A 223 18.31 -1.83 5.09
N ALA A 224 17.63 -1.41 4.02
CA ALA A 224 16.55 -0.42 4.07
C ALA A 224 15.39 -0.88 4.96
N VAL A 225 14.94 -2.13 4.85
CA VAL A 225 13.88 -2.71 5.68
C VAL A 225 14.28 -2.76 7.15
N ARG A 226 15.51 -3.16 7.47
CA ARG A 226 16.01 -3.18 8.85
C ARG A 226 16.08 -1.76 9.44
N ALA A 227 16.54 -0.79 8.65
CA ALA A 227 16.55 0.61 9.05
C ALA A 227 15.12 1.11 9.32
N GLU A 228 14.17 0.79 8.44
CA GLU A 228 12.77 1.17 8.58
C GLU A 228 12.12 0.58 9.85
N LEU A 229 12.28 -0.73 10.08
CA LEU A 229 11.82 -1.40 11.30
C LEU A 229 12.45 -0.77 12.56
N SER A 230 13.72 -0.40 12.51
CA SER A 230 14.41 0.26 13.63
C SER A 230 13.84 1.64 13.92
N GLN A 231 13.48 2.41 12.89
CA GLN A 231 12.80 3.69 13.04
C GLN A 231 11.40 3.53 13.64
N ILE A 232 10.61 2.59 13.12
CA ILE A 232 9.26 2.29 13.64
C ILE A 232 9.34 1.88 15.12
N ARG A 233 10.25 0.97 15.47
CA ARG A 233 10.47 0.54 16.85
C ARG A 233 10.83 1.71 17.76
N THR A 234 11.69 2.61 17.31
CA THR A 234 12.11 3.79 18.09
C THR A 234 10.92 4.73 18.32
N MET A 235 10.17 5.05 17.28
CA MET A 235 8.96 5.87 17.37
C MET A 235 7.94 5.23 18.32
N ALA A 236 7.67 3.93 18.18
CA ALA A 236 6.72 3.20 19.02
C ALA A 236 7.15 3.11 20.49
N ARG A 237 8.45 2.98 20.78
CA ARG A 237 8.99 3.02 22.16
C ARG A 237 8.86 4.40 22.80
N SER A 238 9.07 5.45 22.02
CA SER A 238 9.02 6.84 22.51
C SER A 238 7.60 7.36 22.69
N ALA A 239 6.62 6.80 21.97
CA ALA A 239 5.26 7.30 21.96
C ALA A 239 4.51 6.95 23.25
N SER A 240 3.88 7.96 23.85
CA SER A 240 2.99 7.83 25.01
C SER A 240 1.55 8.18 24.63
N SER A 241 0.58 7.59 25.31
CA SER A 241 -0.86 7.79 25.08
C SER A 241 -1.62 7.42 26.35
N ALA A 242 -2.66 8.19 26.68
CA ALA A 242 -3.58 7.85 27.77
C ALA A 242 -4.54 6.70 27.40
N ASP A 243 -4.77 6.45 26.10
CA ASP A 243 -5.59 5.34 25.63
C ASP A 243 -4.85 4.00 25.83
N ALA A 244 -5.38 3.16 26.73
CA ALA A 244 -4.78 1.88 27.10
C ALA A 244 -4.56 0.96 25.90
N MET A 245 -5.49 0.95 24.93
CA MET A 245 -5.37 0.08 23.77
C MET A 245 -4.29 0.56 22.79
N THR A 246 -4.11 1.87 22.64
CA THR A 246 -3.00 2.46 21.91
C THR A 246 -1.67 2.09 22.56
N GLN A 247 -1.56 2.18 23.90
CA GLN A 247 -0.36 1.77 24.63
C GLN A 247 -0.01 0.29 24.44
N ASN A 248 -0.99 -0.60 24.60
CA ASN A 248 -0.80 -2.03 24.41
C ASN A 248 -0.39 -2.36 22.96
N HIS A 249 -0.97 -1.68 21.98
CA HIS A 249 -0.60 -1.84 20.58
C HIS A 249 0.84 -1.44 20.30
N LEU A 250 1.30 -0.31 20.82
CA LEU A 250 2.69 0.12 20.61
C LEU A 250 3.70 -0.84 21.26
N LYS A 251 3.37 -1.36 22.44
CA LYS A 251 4.17 -2.43 23.08
C LYS A 251 4.21 -3.71 22.25
N ASP A 252 3.08 -4.14 21.68
CA ASP A 252 3.00 -5.28 20.76
C ASP A 252 3.85 -5.06 19.50
N ILE A 253 3.78 -3.87 18.89
CA ILE A 253 4.62 -3.50 17.74
C ILE A 253 6.10 -3.61 18.08
N VAL A 254 6.54 -3.07 19.23
CA VAL A 254 7.93 -3.15 19.66
C VAL A 254 8.36 -4.61 19.84
N ALA A 255 7.54 -5.42 20.54
CA ALA A 255 7.83 -6.83 20.77
C ALA A 255 7.92 -7.64 19.46
N ARG A 256 7.06 -7.35 18.48
CA ARG A 256 7.11 -7.96 17.14
C ARG A 256 8.42 -7.65 16.43
N ILE A 257 8.86 -6.38 16.47
CA ILE A 257 10.11 -5.98 15.82
C ILE A 257 11.33 -6.56 16.55
N ASP A 258 11.31 -6.58 17.88
CA ASP A 258 12.37 -7.23 18.68
C ASP A 258 12.51 -8.70 18.29
N LYS A 259 11.41 -9.44 18.20
CA LYS A 259 11.41 -10.84 17.75
C LYS A 259 11.97 -11.00 16.33
N LEU A 260 11.67 -10.08 15.41
CA LEU A 260 12.21 -10.11 14.05
C LEU A 260 13.74 -9.93 14.03
N PHE A 261 14.29 -9.12 14.94
CA PHE A 261 15.74 -8.90 15.05
C PHE A 261 16.48 -10.04 15.75
N ASP A 262 15.80 -10.78 16.64
CA ASP A 262 16.37 -11.93 17.35
C ASP A 262 16.37 -13.23 16.54
N THR A 263 15.66 -13.26 15.40
CA THR A 263 15.58 -14.45 14.54
C THR A 263 16.93 -14.67 13.85
N LYS A 264 17.63 -15.74 14.24
CA LYS A 264 18.90 -16.20 13.65
C LYS A 264 18.69 -16.97 12.36
#